data_AF-A0A9P8L5N2-F1
#
_entry.id   AF-A0A9P8L5N2-F1
#
_cell.length_a   1.000
_cell.length_b   1.000
_cell.length_c   1.000
_cell.angle_alpha   90.00
_cell.angle_beta   90.00
_cell.angle_gamma   90.00
#
_symmetry.space_group_name_H-M   'P 1'
#
loop_
_entity.id
_entity.type
_entity.pdbx_description
1 polymer ?
#
loop_
_entity_poly.entity_id
_entity_poly.type
_entity_poly.pdbx_seq_one_letter_code
_entity_poly.pdbx_strand_id
1 'polypeptide(L)'
;MVDSAGYMAISATTSAFDIGLKEMCGCTGLFVVNPNGIYFAHYFEDPSFTPRANFAPNVLNFLSTPGGMNGFPSLQDHIGVLNDPNTRTFIITPQKYRGEGSGPSGQKKPQYLNQLNDLKNTIQGLLPLAQNPVEYLYRAPNKRTPHGQSLMTTTSRGRALFEYDPTNVAPTPIMRLYFETIQQLP
;
A
#
# COMPACT_ATOMS: atom_id res chain seq x y z
N MET A 1 18.80 20.79 1.93
CA MET A 1 18.93 20.13 0.61
C MET A 1 18.22 18.80 0.74
N VAL A 2 17.08 18.64 0.07
CA VAL A 2 16.31 17.39 0.06
C VAL A 2 16.84 16.60 -1.12
N ASP A 3 17.53 15.50 -0.83
CA ASP A 3 18.09 14.66 -1.88
C ASP A 3 16.96 13.99 -2.67
N SER A 4 17.12 14.01 -3.98
CA SER A 4 16.18 13.52 -4.97
C SER A 4 16.04 11.99 -4.88
N ALA A 5 14.79 11.51 -4.86
CA ALA A 5 14.40 10.09 -4.89
C ALA A 5 14.75 9.26 -3.63
N GLY A 6 13.96 9.47 -2.57
CA GLY A 6 14.12 8.81 -1.27
C GLY A 6 13.63 7.36 -1.24
N TYR A 7 14.55 6.41 -1.33
CA TYR A 7 14.40 5.14 -0.62
C TYR A 7 15.20 5.21 0.68
N MET A 8 14.67 4.61 1.74
CA MET A 8 15.37 4.45 3.02
C MET A 8 15.30 2.98 3.38
N ALA A 9 16.43 2.30 3.34
CA ALA A 9 16.55 0.99 3.97
C ALA A 9 16.71 1.22 5.48
N ILE A 10 15.64 1.02 6.24
CA ILE A 10 15.70 1.06 7.70
C ILE A 10 16.16 -0.33 8.14
N SER A 11 17.40 -0.42 8.64
CA SER A 11 17.90 -1.67 9.23
C SER A 11 17.22 -1.85 10.59
N ALA A 12 16.19 -2.69 10.63
CA ALA A 12 15.43 -2.99 11.85
C ALA A 12 16.20 -3.99 12.71
N THR A 13 17.34 -3.59 13.29
CA THR A 13 18.02 -4.41 14.28
C THR A 13 17.44 -4.25 15.68
N THR A 14 16.41 -3.40 15.91
CA THR A 14 15.53 -3.39 17.11
C THR A 14 14.58 -2.17 17.25
N SER A 15 14.65 -1.12 16.43
CA SER A 15 13.82 0.07 16.66
C SER A 15 12.42 -0.02 16.05
N ALA A 16 11.42 0.35 16.84
CA ALA A 16 10.08 0.65 16.34
C ALA A 16 10.14 1.80 15.32
N PHE A 17 9.26 1.77 14.32
CA PHE A 17 9.16 2.84 13.33
C PHE A 17 7.76 2.96 12.74
N ASP A 18 7.48 4.16 12.24
CA ASP A 18 6.22 4.52 11.61
C ASP A 18 6.44 5.00 10.17
N ILE A 19 5.61 4.51 9.24
CA ILE A 19 5.56 4.95 7.85
C ILE A 19 4.21 5.59 7.59
N GLY A 20 4.22 6.89 7.29
CA GLY A 20 3.04 7.66 6.92
C GLY A 20 2.90 7.84 5.41
N LEU A 21 1.73 7.52 4.88
CA LEU A 21 1.24 7.94 3.58
C LEU A 21 0.28 9.12 3.74
N LYS A 22 0.44 10.13 2.89
CA LYS A 22 -0.48 11.26 2.76
C LYS A 22 -0.89 11.45 1.31
N GLU A 23 -1.94 12.23 1.09
CA GLU A 23 -2.43 12.60 -0.24
C GLU A 23 -2.81 11.38 -1.10
N MET A 24 -3.34 10.33 -0.47
CA MET A 24 -3.88 9.14 -1.14
C MET A 24 -5.15 9.52 -1.90
N CYS A 25 -5.01 10.10 -3.11
CA CYS A 25 -6.10 10.65 -3.93
C CYS A 25 -6.46 9.75 -5.11
N GLY A 26 -6.39 8.42 -4.93
CA GLY A 26 -6.45 7.44 -6.02
C GLY A 26 -5.24 6.50 -6.03
N CYS A 27 -4.20 6.81 -5.26
CA CYS A 27 -3.01 5.99 -5.15
C CYS A 27 -3.27 4.63 -4.47
N THR A 28 -2.38 3.67 -4.72
CA THR A 28 -2.39 2.35 -4.07
C THR A 28 -1.12 2.17 -3.24
N GLY A 29 -1.26 1.77 -1.98
CA GLY A 29 -0.15 1.39 -1.11
C GLY A 29 -0.01 -0.13 -1.02
N LEU A 30 1.22 -0.63 -1.00
CA LEU A 30 1.57 -2.02 -0.78
C LEU A 30 2.51 -2.11 0.42
N PHE A 31 2.19 -3.00 1.35
CA PHE A 31 3.02 -3.33 2.51
C PHE A 31 3.21 -4.84 2.54
N VAL A 32 4.45 -5.31 2.53
CA VAL A 32 4.83 -6.72 2.70
C VAL A 32 5.70 -6.79 3.92
N VAL A 33 5.27 -7.53 4.94
CA VAL A 33 5.84 -7.40 6.29
C VAL A 33 5.96 -8.75 6.96
N ASN A 34 7.07 -8.98 7.65
CA ASN A 34 7.29 -10.13 8.52
C ASN A 34 8.27 -9.74 9.66
N PRO A 35 8.58 -10.65 10.60
CA PRO A 35 9.49 -10.34 11.71
C PRO A 35 10.92 -9.95 11.29
N ASN A 36 11.35 -10.31 10.08
CA ASN A 36 12.71 -10.11 9.58
C ASN A 36 12.85 -8.90 8.64
N GLY A 37 11.74 -8.33 8.16
CA GLY A 37 11.80 -7.23 7.22
C GLY A 37 10.44 -6.69 6.76
N ILE A 38 10.50 -5.49 6.19
CA ILE A 38 9.36 -4.77 5.64
C ILE A 38 9.74 -4.23 4.27
N TYR A 39 8.88 -4.47 3.28
CA TYR A 39 8.91 -3.83 1.98
C TYR A 39 7.64 -2.99 1.81
N PHE A 40 7.83 -1.79 1.30
CA PHE A 40 6.76 -0.81 1.13
C PHE A 40 6.85 -0.16 -0.25
N ALA A 41 5.71 -0.03 -0.91
CA ALA A 41 5.61 0.70 -2.17
C ALA A 41 4.35 1.57 -2.21
N HIS A 42 4.50 2.78 -2.77
CA HIS A 42 3.40 3.70 -3.06
C HIS A 42 3.31 3.91 -4.57
N TYR A 43 2.16 3.58 -5.13
CA TYR A 43 1.89 3.72 -6.56
C TYR A 43 0.89 4.86 -6.79
N PHE A 44 1.30 5.86 -7.56
CA PHE A 44 0.41 6.93 -7.98
C PHE A 44 -0.70 6.39 -8.89
N GLU A 45 -1.90 6.98 -8.82
CA GLU A 45 -2.98 6.62 -9.74
C GLU A 45 -2.54 6.76 -11.22
N ASP A 46 -1.92 7.89 -11.52
CA ASP A 46 -1.25 8.20 -12.80
C ASP A 46 0.22 8.45 -12.47
N PRO A 47 1.18 7.67 -13.02
CA PRO A 47 1.02 6.81 -14.19
C PRO A 47 0.80 5.32 -13.90
N SER A 48 0.63 4.89 -12.65
CA SER A 48 0.71 3.44 -12.35
C SER A 48 -0.57 2.67 -12.64
N PHE A 49 -1.74 3.18 -12.29
CA PHE A 49 -3.02 2.45 -12.45
C PHE A 49 -3.84 2.92 -13.64
N THR A 50 -3.58 4.14 -14.10
CA THR A 50 -4.28 4.80 -15.21
C THR A 50 -3.27 5.47 -16.15
N PRO A 51 -3.41 5.28 -17.48
CA PRO A 51 -4.24 4.27 -18.15
C PRO A 51 -3.78 2.84 -17.83
N ARG A 52 -4.66 1.84 -18.00
CA ARG A 52 -4.35 0.43 -17.67
C ARG A 52 -3.12 -0.11 -18.41
N ALA A 53 -2.80 0.39 -19.61
CA ALA A 53 -1.60 0.00 -20.36
C ALA A 53 -0.30 0.25 -19.58
N ASN A 54 -0.30 1.22 -18.67
CA ASN A 54 0.86 1.56 -17.85
C ASN A 54 1.02 0.67 -16.61
N PHE A 55 0.01 -0.15 -16.28
CA PHE A 55 0.00 -0.92 -15.04
C PHE A 55 1.10 -1.98 -14.96
N ALA A 56 1.22 -2.83 -15.97
CA ALA A 56 2.27 -3.84 -15.99
C ALA A 56 3.69 -3.22 -15.91
N PRO A 57 4.08 -2.25 -16.76
CA PRO A 57 5.43 -1.69 -16.70
C PRO A 57 5.72 -0.90 -15.41
N ASN A 58 4.73 -0.22 -14.84
CA ASN A 58 4.97 0.66 -13.68
C ASN A 58 4.74 -0.01 -12.33
N VAL A 59 4.06 -1.16 -12.27
CA VAL A 59 3.73 -1.86 -11.01
C VAL A 59 4.28 -3.28 -11.02
N LEU A 60 3.88 -4.10 -11.99
CA LEU A 60 4.23 -5.52 -11.97
C LEU A 60 5.72 -5.72 -12.27
N ASN A 61 6.23 -5.09 -13.33
CA ASN A 61 7.65 -5.16 -13.67
C ASN A 61 8.50 -4.52 -12.58
N PHE A 62 8.03 -3.43 -11.96
CA PHE A 62 8.71 -2.82 -10.83
C PHE A 62 8.89 -3.81 -9.67
N LEU A 63 7.88 -4.64 -9.38
CA LEU A 63 7.93 -5.63 -8.30
C LEU A 63 8.77 -6.86 -8.63
N SER A 64 8.80 -7.29 -9.89
CA SER A 64 9.36 -8.58 -10.28
C SER A 64 10.73 -8.52 -10.96
N THR A 65 11.20 -7.34 -11.37
CA THR A 65 12.50 -7.20 -12.05
C THR A 65 13.64 -7.29 -11.03
N PRO A 66 14.57 -8.25 -11.16
CA PRO A 66 15.78 -8.29 -10.33
C PRO A 66 16.62 -7.02 -10.51
N GLY A 67 17.11 -6.45 -9.41
CA GLY A 67 17.79 -5.15 -9.37
C GLY A 67 16.84 -3.94 -9.48
N GLY A 68 15.53 -4.20 -9.56
CA GLY A 68 14.46 -3.22 -9.63
C GLY A 68 14.49 -2.32 -10.86
N MET A 69 13.90 -1.12 -10.76
CA MET A 69 13.81 -0.17 -11.87
C MET A 69 14.16 1.24 -11.41
N ASN A 70 14.80 2.01 -12.29
CA ASN A 70 15.18 3.41 -12.03
C ASN A 70 16.01 3.61 -10.75
N GLY A 71 16.83 2.61 -10.38
CA GLY A 71 17.68 2.66 -9.18
C GLY A 71 16.96 2.32 -7.87
N PHE A 72 15.69 1.90 -7.92
CA PHE A 72 14.94 1.47 -6.74
C PHE A 72 14.81 -0.05 -6.70
N PRO A 73 15.03 -0.70 -5.55
CA PRO A 73 14.92 -2.15 -5.42
C PRO A 73 13.47 -2.62 -5.58
N SER A 74 13.32 -3.81 -6.14
CA SER A 74 12.02 -4.46 -6.28
C SER A 74 11.70 -5.35 -5.08
N LEU A 75 10.46 -5.85 -5.01
CA LEU A 75 10.12 -6.91 -4.07
C LEU A 75 10.93 -8.19 -4.35
N GLN A 76 11.20 -8.49 -5.63
CA GLN A 76 12.02 -9.62 -6.06
C GLN A 76 13.42 -9.62 -5.41
N ASP A 77 13.99 -8.45 -5.13
CA ASP A 77 15.31 -8.32 -4.49
C ASP A 77 15.30 -8.72 -3.00
N HIS A 78 14.11 -8.83 -2.40
CA HIS A 78 13.92 -9.08 -0.97
C HIS A 78 13.24 -10.42 -0.66
N ILE A 79 12.99 -11.27 -1.66
CA ILE A 79 12.30 -12.56 -1.45
C ILE A 79 13.02 -13.49 -0.47
N GLY A 80 14.36 -13.41 -0.37
CA GLY A 80 15.14 -14.25 0.55
C GLY A 80 14.83 -13.97 2.02
N VAL A 81 14.28 -12.79 2.33
CA VAL A 81 13.87 -12.39 3.69
C VAL A 81 12.35 -12.43 3.83
N LEU A 82 11.63 -12.02 2.78
CA LEU A 82 10.18 -11.81 2.83
C LEU A 82 9.35 -13.02 2.39
N ASN A 83 9.92 -14.06 1.80
CA ASN A 83 9.18 -15.29 1.48
C ASN A 83 9.13 -16.22 2.69
N ASP A 84 8.33 -15.86 3.68
CA ASP A 84 8.17 -16.58 4.96
C ASP A 84 6.68 -16.81 5.30
N PRO A 85 6.30 -17.93 5.95
CA PRO A 85 4.91 -18.20 6.39
C PRO A 85 4.27 -17.13 7.28
N ASN A 86 5.08 -16.36 8.00
CA ASN A 86 4.63 -15.25 8.85
C ASN A 86 4.47 -13.95 8.08
N THR A 87 4.80 -13.94 6.79
CA THR A 87 4.67 -12.75 5.95
C THR A 87 3.21 -12.43 5.71
N ARG A 88 2.88 -11.15 5.90
CA ARG A 88 1.57 -10.56 5.63
C ARG A 88 1.73 -9.53 4.53
N THR A 89 0.76 -9.51 3.63
CA THR A 89 0.68 -8.48 2.59
C THR A 89 -0.60 -7.69 2.77
N PHE A 90 -0.47 -6.37 2.78
CA PHE A 90 -1.59 -5.44 2.84
C PHE A 90 -1.59 -4.54 1.60
N ILE A 91 -2.73 -4.44 0.93
CA ILE A 91 -2.93 -3.57 -0.23
C ILE A 91 -4.00 -2.54 0.10
N ILE A 92 -3.62 -1.27 0.15
CA ILE A 92 -4.54 -0.16 0.41
C ILE A 92 -4.86 0.50 -0.94
N THR A 93 -6.10 0.39 -1.41
CA THR A 93 -6.50 0.82 -2.76
C THR A 93 -7.81 1.61 -2.72
N PRO A 94 -8.04 2.58 -3.61
CA PRO A 94 -9.30 3.32 -3.60
C PRO A 94 -10.46 2.41 -3.95
N GLN A 95 -11.60 2.64 -3.30
CA GLN A 95 -12.88 2.10 -3.76
C GLN A 95 -13.31 2.76 -5.07
N LYS A 96 -14.14 2.07 -5.85
CA LYS A 96 -14.74 2.60 -7.07
C LYS A 96 -15.55 3.85 -6.75
N TYR A 97 -15.22 4.96 -7.40
CA TYR A 97 -15.82 6.27 -7.13
C TYR A 97 -17.35 6.24 -7.32
N ARG A 98 -18.11 6.68 -6.32
CA ARG A 98 -19.51 7.15 -6.46
C ARG A 98 -19.63 8.59 -5.96
N GLY A 99 -18.75 9.50 -6.36
CA GLY A 99 -18.78 10.91 -5.93
C GLY A 99 -18.57 11.12 -4.42
N GLU A 100 -18.33 12.38 -4.03
CA GLU A 100 -18.09 12.77 -2.63
C GLU A 100 -19.38 12.72 -1.77
N GLY A 101 -20.55 12.53 -2.40
CA GLY A 101 -21.89 12.58 -1.76
C GLY A 101 -22.73 11.30 -1.75
N SER A 102 -22.21 10.14 -2.19
CA SER A 102 -23.02 8.90 -2.11
C SER A 102 -23.03 8.30 -0.71
N GLY A 103 -24.23 8.16 -0.16
CA GLY A 103 -24.54 7.67 1.19
C GLY A 103 -24.06 6.26 1.57
N PRO A 104 -24.54 5.71 2.70
CA PRO A 104 -23.90 4.61 3.45
C PRO A 104 -23.81 3.22 2.76
N SER A 105 -24.29 3.04 1.53
CA SER A 105 -24.53 1.69 0.97
C SER A 105 -24.03 1.44 -0.46
N GLY A 106 -23.08 2.24 -0.96
CA GLY A 106 -22.44 1.96 -2.25
C GLY A 106 -21.51 0.75 -2.18
N GLN A 107 -21.66 -0.22 -3.09
CA GLN A 107 -20.77 -1.39 -3.23
C GLN A 107 -19.30 -1.02 -2.99
N LYS A 108 -18.72 -1.61 -1.94
CA LYS A 108 -17.28 -1.54 -1.60
C LYS A 108 -16.48 -2.37 -2.60
N LYS A 109 -16.40 -1.91 -3.85
CA LYS A 109 -15.58 -2.53 -4.90
C LYS A 109 -14.30 -1.74 -5.09
N PRO A 110 -13.15 -2.36 -5.36
CA PRO A 110 -11.94 -1.63 -5.71
C PRO A 110 -12.12 -0.89 -7.04
N GLN A 111 -11.55 0.31 -7.14
CA GLN A 111 -11.52 1.11 -8.37
C GLN A 111 -10.80 0.36 -9.51
N TYR A 112 -9.73 -0.37 -9.18
CA TYR A 112 -8.84 -1.04 -10.14
C TYR A 112 -8.91 -2.57 -10.03
N LEU A 113 -10.11 -3.16 -10.00
CA LEU A 113 -10.31 -4.59 -9.72
C LEU A 113 -9.37 -5.53 -10.50
N ASN A 114 -9.23 -5.34 -11.81
CA ASN A 114 -8.37 -6.20 -12.62
C ASN A 114 -6.89 -6.02 -12.28
N GLN A 115 -6.43 -4.77 -12.15
CA GLN A 115 -5.06 -4.45 -11.74
C GLN A 115 -4.75 -5.02 -10.35
N LEU A 116 -5.73 -4.98 -9.44
CA LEU A 116 -5.58 -5.50 -8.09
C LEU A 116 -5.43 -7.02 -8.09
N ASN A 117 -6.22 -7.73 -8.90
CA ASN A 117 -6.06 -9.18 -9.07
C ASN A 117 -4.69 -9.54 -9.65
N ASP A 118 -4.26 -8.81 -10.69
CA ASP A 118 -2.93 -8.99 -11.29
C ASP A 118 -1.82 -8.76 -10.24
N LEU A 119 -1.93 -7.68 -9.45
CA LEU A 119 -0.99 -7.37 -8.36
C LEU A 119 -0.93 -8.50 -7.31
N LYS A 120 -2.09 -8.99 -6.86
CA LYS A 120 -2.17 -10.09 -5.88
C LYS A 120 -1.53 -11.36 -6.41
N ASN A 121 -1.81 -11.70 -7.67
CA ASN A 121 -1.23 -12.87 -8.31
C ASN A 121 0.29 -12.74 -8.45
N THR A 122 0.79 -11.57 -8.84
CA THR A 122 2.24 -11.31 -8.90
C THR A 122 2.87 -11.43 -7.52
N ILE A 123 2.28 -10.86 -6.47
CA ILE A 123 2.81 -10.97 -5.10
C ILE A 123 2.81 -12.43 -4.64
N GLN A 124 1.73 -13.18 -4.85
CA GLN A 124 1.66 -14.58 -4.46
C GLN A 124 2.66 -15.46 -5.24
N GLY A 125 2.96 -15.10 -6.49
CA GLY A 125 4.01 -15.76 -7.28
C GLY A 125 5.41 -15.47 -6.76
N LEU A 126 5.68 -14.25 -6.28
CA LEU A 126 6.96 -13.84 -5.69
C LEU A 126 7.15 -14.40 -4.28
N LEU A 127 6.08 -14.51 -3.51
CA LEU A 127 6.08 -14.89 -2.09
C LEU A 127 5.12 -16.08 -1.84
N PRO A 128 5.39 -17.27 -2.41
CA PRO A 128 4.48 -18.40 -2.33
C PRO A 128 4.23 -18.92 -0.91
N LEU A 129 5.14 -18.66 0.04
CA LEU A 129 4.96 -19.04 1.45
C LEU A 129 4.16 -18.01 2.25
N ALA A 130 4.05 -16.77 1.77
CA ALA A 130 3.33 -15.71 2.46
C ALA A 130 1.82 -15.98 2.48
N GLN A 131 1.13 -15.35 3.43
CA GLN A 131 -0.33 -15.36 3.43
C GLN A 131 -0.90 -14.55 2.28
N ASN A 132 -2.12 -14.94 1.86
CA ASN A 132 -2.87 -14.24 0.81
C ASN A 132 -2.94 -12.73 1.11
N PRO A 133 -2.68 -11.86 0.12
CA PRO A 133 -2.78 -10.43 0.30
C PRO A 133 -4.17 -9.98 0.74
N VAL A 134 -4.22 -9.15 1.79
CA VAL A 134 -5.43 -8.56 2.33
C VAL A 134 -5.64 -7.17 1.73
N GLU A 135 -6.87 -6.90 1.30
CA GLU A 135 -7.25 -5.65 0.66
C GLU A 135 -7.96 -4.71 1.64
N TYR A 136 -7.58 -3.45 1.58
CA TYR A 136 -8.17 -2.37 2.34
C TYR A 136 -8.64 -1.27 1.40
N LEU A 137 -9.95 -1.03 1.39
CA LEU A 137 -10.56 -0.01 0.55
C LEU A 137 -10.73 1.30 1.30
N TYR A 138 -10.36 2.41 0.65
CA TYR A 138 -10.53 3.76 1.19
C TYR A 138 -11.30 4.66 0.23
N ARG A 139 -11.89 5.75 0.76
CA ARG A 139 -12.55 6.78 -0.06
C ARG A 139 -11.55 7.84 -0.51
N ALA A 140 -11.08 7.78 -1.74
CA ALA A 140 -10.17 8.80 -2.27
C ALA A 140 -10.81 10.21 -2.23
N PRO A 141 -10.16 11.21 -1.59
CA PRO A 141 -10.54 12.61 -1.74
C PRO A 141 -10.18 13.10 -3.15
N ASN A 142 -10.95 14.05 -3.70
CA ASN A 142 -10.57 14.70 -4.94
C ASN A 142 -9.71 15.94 -4.66
N LYS A 143 -8.38 15.82 -4.79
CA LYS A 143 -7.47 16.97 -4.58
C LYS A 143 -7.71 18.17 -5.50
N ARG A 144 -8.47 17.99 -6.58
CA ARG A 144 -8.81 19.07 -7.53
C ARG A 144 -10.00 19.92 -7.08
N THR A 145 -10.75 19.50 -6.04
CA THR A 145 -11.87 20.28 -5.49
C THR A 145 -11.48 20.94 -4.17
N PRO A 146 -12.00 22.15 -3.85
CA PRO A 146 -11.80 22.76 -2.54
C PRO A 146 -12.25 21.85 -1.38
N HIS A 147 -13.34 21.11 -1.57
CA HIS A 147 -13.84 20.16 -0.58
C HIS A 147 -12.86 19.00 -0.34
N GLY A 148 -12.34 18.37 -1.40
CA GLY A 148 -11.36 17.30 -1.26
C GLY A 148 -10.04 17.77 -0.65
N GLN A 149 -9.59 18.99 -0.95
CA GLN A 149 -8.46 19.61 -0.26
C GLN A 149 -8.73 19.84 1.23
N SER A 150 -9.93 20.31 1.58
CA SER A 150 -10.35 20.44 2.98
C SER A 150 -10.33 19.10 3.69
N LEU A 151 -10.92 18.05 3.11
CA LEU A 151 -10.90 16.69 3.69
C LEU A 151 -9.49 16.20 4.01
N MET A 152 -8.52 16.40 3.11
CA MET A 152 -7.13 15.96 3.34
C MET A 152 -6.42 16.75 4.44
N THR A 153 -6.79 18.01 4.64
CA THR A 153 -6.14 18.92 5.60
C THR A 153 -6.77 18.88 6.99
N THR A 154 -8.08 18.62 7.09
CA THR A 154 -8.84 18.68 8.36
C THR A 154 -9.25 17.31 8.91
N THR A 155 -9.07 16.22 8.15
CA THR A 155 -9.46 14.87 8.58
C THR A 155 -8.34 13.85 8.36
N SER A 156 -8.56 12.60 8.75
CA SER A 156 -7.68 11.46 8.44
C SER A 156 -7.80 10.97 6.98
N ARG A 157 -8.70 11.57 6.18
CA ARG A 157 -8.94 11.16 4.80
C ARG A 157 -7.71 11.35 3.92
N GLY A 158 -7.43 10.34 3.10
CA GLY A 158 -6.25 10.33 2.24
C GLY A 158 -4.94 10.10 3.01
N ARG A 159 -5.00 9.62 4.25
CA ARG A 159 -3.84 9.27 5.06
C ARG A 159 -3.86 7.79 5.44
N ALA A 160 -2.69 7.17 5.49
CA ALA A 160 -2.49 5.86 6.09
C ALA A 160 -1.21 5.90 6.93
N LEU A 161 -1.20 5.23 8.07
CA LEU A 161 -0.05 5.09 8.95
C LEU A 161 0.17 3.61 9.21
N PHE A 162 1.34 3.13 8.83
CA PHE A 162 1.81 1.80 9.20
C PHE A 162 2.80 1.94 10.34
N GLU A 163 2.56 1.22 11.43
CA GLU A 163 3.39 1.22 12.63
C GLU A 163 3.93 -0.19 12.85
N TYR A 164 5.24 -0.29 13.07
CA TYR A 164 5.93 -1.50 13.49
C TYR A 164 6.56 -1.26 14.86
N ASP A 165 6.14 -2.03 15.86
CA ASP A 165 6.66 -2.00 17.21
C ASP A 165 7.03 -3.41 17.68
N PRO A 166 8.30 -3.84 17.51
CA PRO A 166 8.76 -5.17 17.89
C PRO A 166 8.87 -5.35 19.40
N THR A 167 8.81 -4.27 20.18
CA THR A 167 8.90 -4.30 21.64
C THR A 167 7.54 -4.40 22.32
N ASN A 168 6.47 -4.36 21.54
CA ASN A 168 5.12 -4.46 22.05
C ASN A 168 4.83 -5.85 22.63
N VAL A 169 4.86 -5.94 23.96
CA VAL A 169 4.53 -7.15 24.73
C VAL A 169 3.02 -7.29 25.05
N ALA A 170 2.19 -6.40 24.53
CA ALA A 170 0.75 -6.35 24.81
C ALA A 170 -0.06 -7.31 23.89
N PRO A 171 -1.36 -7.57 24.14
CA PRO A 171 -2.20 -8.40 23.25
C PRO A 171 -2.47 -7.80 21.87
N THR A 172 -2.00 -6.58 21.60
CA THR A 172 -2.08 -5.93 20.29
C THR A 172 -1.01 -6.43 19.33
N PRO A 173 -1.30 -6.49 18.02
CA PRO A 173 -0.31 -6.89 17.02
C PRO A 173 0.93 -5.98 17.02
N ILE A 174 2.10 -6.58 16.78
CA ILE A 174 3.40 -5.92 16.52
C ILE A 174 3.33 -4.94 15.34
N MET A 175 2.32 -5.09 14.47
CA MET A 175 2.11 -4.29 13.27
C MET A 175 0.71 -3.71 13.26
N ARG A 176 0.59 -2.40 13.09
CA ARG A 176 -0.69 -1.71 13.05
C ARG A 176 -0.80 -0.93 11.75
N LEU A 177 -1.99 -0.95 11.15
CA LEU A 177 -2.30 -0.15 9.98
C LEU A 177 -3.52 0.73 10.28
N TYR A 178 -3.28 2.02 10.42
CA TYR A 178 -4.30 3.03 10.63
C TYR A 178 -4.61 3.72 9.33
N PHE A 179 -5.88 3.74 8.94
CA PHE A 179 -6.36 4.51 7.80
C PHE A 179 -7.86 4.75 7.98
N GLU A 180 -8.41 5.70 7.23
CA GLU A 180 -9.86 5.87 7.17
C GLU A 180 -10.47 4.67 6.41
N THR A 181 -10.90 3.66 7.17
CA THR A 181 -11.54 2.47 6.62
C THR A 181 -13.05 2.63 6.60
N ILE A 182 -13.69 1.99 5.62
CA ILE A 182 -15.10 1.65 5.70
C ILE A 182 -15.19 0.14 5.81
N GLN A 183 -14.65 -0.41 6.91
CA GLN A 183 -14.71 -1.83 7.26
C GLN A 183 -13.96 -2.78 6.30
N GLN A 184 -13.37 -3.83 6.87
CA GLN A 184 -12.86 -4.98 6.12
C GLN A 184 -13.97 -5.62 5.27
N LEU A 185 -13.65 -6.01 4.04
CA LEU A 185 -14.47 -6.97 3.31
C LEU A 185 -14.17 -8.36 3.90
N PRO A 186 -15.18 -9.16 4.27
CA PRO A 186 -14.98 -10.53 4.69
C PRO A 186 -14.38 -11.39 3.57
#